data_AF-A0A8C0JP93-F1
#
_entry.id   AF-A0A8C0JP93-F1
#
_cell.length_a   1.000
_cell.length_b   1.000
_cell.length_c   1.000
_cell.angle_alpha   90.00
_cell.angle_beta   90.00
_cell.angle_gamma   90.00
#
_symmetry.space_group_name_H-M   'P 1'
#
loop_
_entity.id
_entity.type
_entity.pdbx_description
1 polymer ?
#
loop_
_entity_poly.entity_id
_entity_poly.type
_entity_poly.pdbx_seq_one_letter_code
_entity_poly.pdbx_strand_id
1 'polypeptide(L)'
;MSGRAGRRGQDLMGDVYFFGIPLPKIEKLIKSNVPELRGQFPLGITLVLRLMLLASKADDPEDAKAKVLSVLKHSLLSFKQPRITELLKLYFLFSFQFLVKQGYLDQEGKPRGFAGLVSHLHYHEPSNFVFVSFLRKGLFHNLCQPTRKGSKHFSQDVMEKLVLVLANLFGRRILPAKFQETTIKFYQSKVFLEDLPEDFNDALHEYNMNVTKEFASFLLNVAKLADMKQEYQLPLSKINFTGKECEDSELVSHLMSCKEGRVAISPFVCLSGNSDSDLLQPNTPNHVVLRTIGIDHSRAPVLWSQTFDNQGRRMPLNAYALDFYKHGSLTGLVQDNRWAYPPSLLHHLESCSPSVSTVSLRELCEDEDDNVVLAFEQLSKSFSEKLDEV
;
A
#
# COMPACT_ATOMS: atom_id res chain seq x y z
N MET A 1 -2.73 -5.27 28.70
CA MET A 1 -2.73 -3.98 29.44
C MET A 1 -3.10 -4.19 30.91
N SER A 2 -4.24 -4.81 31.23
CA SER A 2 -4.64 -5.14 32.62
C SER A 2 -3.61 -5.94 33.41
N GLY A 3 -2.87 -6.86 32.78
CA GLY A 3 -1.80 -7.63 33.43
C GLY A 3 -0.58 -6.82 33.92
N ARG A 4 -0.57 -5.49 33.71
CA ARG A 4 0.42 -4.57 34.30
C ARG A 4 -0.09 -3.86 35.56
N ALA A 5 -1.37 -4.04 35.91
CA ALA A 5 -1.94 -3.50 37.14
C ALA A 5 -1.48 -4.33 38.35
N GLY A 6 -0.90 -3.67 39.35
CA GLY A 6 -0.34 -4.29 40.56
C GLY A 6 1.18 -4.52 40.47
N ARG A 7 1.93 -3.86 41.36
CA ARG A 7 3.38 -4.02 41.47
C ARG A 7 3.70 -5.19 42.39
N ARG A 8 4.42 -6.18 41.84
CA ARG A 8 4.84 -7.37 42.57
C ARG A 8 5.63 -7.00 43.83
N GLY A 9 5.14 -7.42 44.99
CA GLY A 9 5.79 -7.20 46.29
C GLY A 9 5.53 -5.85 46.95
N GLN A 10 4.70 -4.98 46.34
CA GLN A 10 4.32 -3.69 46.92
C GLN A 10 2.80 -3.56 47.08
N ASP A 11 2.05 -3.90 46.04
CA ASP A 11 0.59 -3.74 46.04
C ASP A 11 -0.09 -5.07 46.38
N LEU A 12 -1.13 -5.04 47.23
CA LEU A 12 -1.93 -6.21 47.59
C LEU A 12 -2.90 -6.63 46.47
N MET A 13 -3.35 -5.66 45.66
CA MET A 13 -4.24 -5.86 44.52
C MET A 13 -3.90 -4.87 43.40
N GLY A 14 -4.32 -5.18 42.17
CA GLY A 14 -4.19 -4.30 41.01
C GLY A 14 -5.56 -3.88 40.50
N ASP A 15 -5.85 -2.58 40.53
CA ASP A 15 -7.15 -2.05 40.10
C ASP A 15 -7.18 -1.81 38.58
N VAL A 16 -8.27 -2.24 37.94
CA VAL A 16 -8.49 -2.09 36.50
C VAL A 16 -9.85 -1.42 36.25
N TYR A 17 -9.83 -0.25 35.63
CA TYR A 17 -11.03 0.53 35.34
C TYR A 17 -11.36 0.50 33.85
N PHE A 18 -12.63 0.27 33.52
CA PHE A 18 -13.15 0.35 32.15
C PHE A 18 -13.99 1.63 32.00
N PHE A 19 -13.59 2.54 31.12
CA PHE A 19 -14.32 3.80 30.87
C PHE A 19 -15.14 3.70 29.59
N GLY A 20 -16.45 3.98 29.68
CA GLY A 20 -17.33 4.06 28.50
C GLY A 20 -17.52 2.73 27.75
N ILE A 21 -17.20 1.59 28.37
CA ILE A 21 -17.37 0.27 27.77
C ILE A 21 -18.63 -0.39 28.34
N PRO A 22 -19.56 -0.90 27.48
CA PRO A 22 -20.75 -1.59 27.96
C PRO A 22 -20.42 -2.86 28.75
N LEU A 23 -21.23 -3.15 29.78
CA LEU A 23 -21.06 -4.31 30.66
C LEU A 23 -20.91 -5.65 29.90
N PRO A 24 -21.73 -5.97 28.86
CA PRO A 24 -21.58 -7.23 28.13
C PRO A 24 -20.22 -7.39 27.44
N LYS A 25 -19.62 -6.27 26.99
CA LYS A 25 -18.28 -6.27 26.39
C LYS A 25 -17.21 -6.43 27.46
N ILE A 26 -17.37 -5.83 28.64
CA ILE A 26 -16.48 -6.02 29.79
C ILE A 26 -16.46 -7.49 30.21
N GLU A 27 -17.64 -8.10 30.37
CA GLU A 27 -17.75 -9.52 30.74
C GLU A 27 -17.03 -10.43 29.74
N LYS A 28 -17.16 -10.13 28.43
CA LYS A 28 -16.45 -10.84 27.38
C LYS A 28 -14.94 -10.63 27.46
N LEU A 29 -14.47 -9.40 27.68
CA LEU A 29 -13.04 -9.08 27.75
C LEU A 29 -12.33 -9.71 28.96
N ILE A 30 -13.01 -9.78 30.10
CA ILE A 30 -12.47 -10.40 31.32
C ILE A 30 -12.37 -11.92 31.16
N LYS A 31 -13.35 -12.55 30.50
CA LYS A 31 -13.43 -14.01 30.34
C LYS A 31 -12.76 -14.54 29.07
N SER A 32 -12.41 -13.67 28.11
CA SER A 32 -11.87 -14.11 26.83
C SER A 32 -10.48 -14.73 26.98
N ASN A 33 -10.25 -15.83 26.27
CA ASN A 33 -8.92 -16.41 26.13
C ASN A 33 -7.97 -15.43 25.44
N VAL A 34 -6.68 -15.54 25.78
CA VAL A 34 -5.62 -14.82 25.07
C VAL A 34 -5.68 -15.22 23.58
N PRO A 35 -5.66 -14.25 22.64
CA PRO A 35 -5.64 -14.56 21.22
C PRO A 35 -4.46 -15.48 20.88
N GLU A 36 -4.73 -16.47 20.01
CA GLU A 36 -3.66 -17.33 19.48
C GLU A 36 -2.66 -16.49 18.67
N LEU A 37 -1.37 -16.82 18.80
CA LEU A 37 -0.34 -16.26 17.94
C LEU A 37 -0.54 -16.77 16.52
N ARG A 38 -1.06 -15.90 15.66
CA ARG A 38 -1.21 -16.15 14.23
C ARG A 38 -0.06 -15.49 13.49
N GLY A 39 0.56 -16.24 12.58
CA GLY A 39 1.52 -15.64 11.66
C GLY A 39 0.82 -14.61 10.79
N GLN A 40 1.42 -13.44 10.62
CA GLN A 40 1.03 -12.48 9.60
C GLN A 40 2.16 -12.48 8.58
N PHE A 41 1.93 -13.09 7.42
CA PHE A 41 2.91 -13.08 6.34
C PHE A 41 2.34 -12.33 5.15
N PRO A 42 2.51 -10.99 5.09
CA PRO A 42 2.23 -10.28 3.87
C PRO A 42 3.34 -10.65 2.87
N LEU A 43 3.06 -11.57 1.96
CA LEU A 43 3.90 -11.75 0.79
C LEU A 43 3.74 -10.51 -0.10
N GLY A 44 4.54 -9.48 0.18
CA GLY A 44 4.60 -8.26 -0.63
C GLY A 44 5.30 -8.53 -1.97
N ILE A 45 4.99 -7.71 -2.96
CA ILE A 45 5.63 -7.82 -4.28
C ILE A 45 7.12 -7.50 -4.15
N THR A 46 7.47 -6.51 -3.35
CA THR A 46 8.87 -6.15 -3.10
C THR A 46 9.61 -7.21 -2.30
N LEU A 47 8.92 -7.98 -1.45
CA LEU A 47 9.54 -9.14 -0.80
C LEU A 47 9.93 -10.20 -1.84
N VAL A 48 9.06 -10.49 -2.81
CA VAL A 48 9.38 -11.40 -3.92
C VAL A 48 10.59 -10.89 -4.70
N LEU A 49 10.63 -9.60 -5.04
CA LEU A 49 11.77 -8.99 -5.73
C LEU A 49 13.08 -9.14 -4.94
N ARG A 50 13.05 -8.89 -3.63
CA ARG A 50 14.21 -9.05 -2.74
C ARG A 50 14.68 -10.50 -2.63
N LEU A 51 13.76 -11.46 -2.63
CA LEU A 51 14.10 -12.88 -2.66
C LEU A 51 14.75 -13.27 -4.00
N MET A 52 14.28 -12.72 -5.13
CA MET A 52 14.91 -12.94 -6.43
C MET A 52 16.29 -12.29 -6.51
N LEU A 53 16.48 -11.10 -5.93
CA LEU A 53 17.79 -10.46 -5.78
C LEU A 53 18.75 -11.32 -4.97
N LEU A 54 18.31 -11.86 -3.82
CA LEU A 54 19.12 -12.77 -3.01
C LEU A 54 19.52 -14.02 -3.80
N ALA A 55 18.58 -14.64 -4.50
CA ALA A 55 18.86 -15.82 -5.32
C ALA A 55 19.82 -15.55 -6.48
N SER A 56 19.83 -14.33 -7.02
CA SER A 56 20.65 -13.98 -8.19
C SER A 56 22.03 -13.41 -7.85
N LYS A 57 22.20 -12.77 -6.68
CA LYS A 57 23.43 -12.05 -6.30
C LYS A 57 24.25 -12.74 -5.22
N ALA A 58 23.78 -13.84 -4.63
CA ALA A 58 24.53 -14.55 -3.61
C ALA A 58 25.74 -15.28 -4.19
N ASP A 59 26.83 -15.32 -3.40
CA ASP A 59 28.06 -16.04 -3.75
C ASP A 59 27.82 -17.55 -3.86
N ASP A 60 26.95 -18.09 -3.00
CA ASP A 60 26.49 -19.48 -3.06
C ASP A 60 25.03 -19.54 -3.56
N PRO A 61 24.80 -19.90 -4.83
CA PRO A 61 23.47 -19.92 -5.42
C PRO A 61 22.58 -21.04 -4.84
N GLU A 62 23.14 -22.14 -4.36
CA GLU A 62 22.35 -23.26 -3.84
C GLU A 62 21.88 -22.96 -2.42
N ASP A 63 22.74 -22.41 -1.56
CA ASP A 63 22.34 -21.89 -0.25
C ASP A 63 21.29 -20.78 -0.37
N ALA A 64 21.47 -19.84 -1.30
CA ALA A 64 20.51 -18.76 -1.52
C ALA A 64 19.14 -19.27 -1.96
N LYS A 65 19.08 -20.23 -2.89
CA LYS A 65 17.82 -20.88 -3.29
C LYS A 65 17.18 -21.60 -2.12
N ALA A 66 17.96 -22.33 -1.31
CA ALA A 66 17.45 -23.02 -0.13
C ALA A 66 16.83 -22.04 0.88
N LYS A 67 17.48 -20.89 1.12
CA LYS A 67 16.97 -19.82 1.98
C LYS A 67 15.67 -19.22 1.45
N VAL A 68 15.61 -18.90 0.16
CA VAL A 68 14.40 -18.37 -0.49
C VAL A 68 13.24 -19.36 -0.37
N LEU A 69 13.48 -20.63 -0.68
CA LEU A 69 12.46 -21.68 -0.56
C LEU A 69 12.01 -21.88 0.89
N SER A 70 12.94 -21.77 1.85
CA SER A 70 12.62 -21.86 3.27
C SER A 70 11.65 -20.76 3.71
N VAL A 71 11.92 -19.50 3.35
CA VAL A 71 11.06 -18.35 3.65
C VAL A 71 9.66 -18.53 3.06
N LEU A 72 9.56 -19.02 1.82
CA LEU A 72 8.27 -19.20 1.14
C LEU A 72 7.48 -20.42 1.63
N LYS A 73 8.15 -21.51 2.04
CA LYS A 73 7.50 -22.76 2.45
C LYS A 73 7.18 -22.83 3.94
N HIS A 74 8.00 -22.23 4.80
CA HIS A 74 7.93 -22.38 6.25
C HIS A 74 7.38 -21.14 6.94
N SER A 75 6.43 -20.46 6.31
CA SER A 75 5.74 -19.33 6.93
C SER A 75 4.83 -19.79 8.07
N LEU A 76 4.89 -19.11 9.22
CA LEU A 76 3.97 -19.34 10.34
C LEU A 76 2.50 -19.17 9.94
N LEU A 77 2.22 -18.32 8.94
CA LEU A 77 0.88 -18.12 8.40
C LEU A 77 0.34 -19.43 7.77
N SER A 78 1.20 -20.19 7.09
CA SER A 78 0.83 -21.46 6.43
C SER A 78 0.90 -22.69 7.34
N PHE A 79 1.35 -22.52 8.59
CA PHE A 79 1.55 -23.66 9.50
C PHE A 79 0.22 -24.39 9.77
N LYS A 80 0.15 -25.67 9.36
CA LYS A 80 -1.06 -26.51 9.41
C LYS A 80 -2.27 -25.94 8.64
N GLN A 81 -2.04 -25.05 7.67
CA GLN A 81 -3.10 -24.41 6.87
C GLN A 81 -2.83 -24.59 5.36
N PRO A 82 -3.19 -25.74 4.75
CA PRO A 82 -2.86 -26.04 3.35
C PRO A 82 -3.47 -25.05 2.36
N ARG A 83 -4.70 -24.58 2.62
CA ARG A 83 -5.38 -23.57 1.79
C ARG A 83 -4.60 -22.26 1.70
N ILE A 84 -3.97 -21.84 2.80
CA ILE A 84 -3.15 -20.63 2.84
C ILE A 84 -1.87 -20.83 2.04
N THR A 85 -1.28 -22.02 2.06
CA THR A 85 -0.12 -22.35 1.22
C THR A 85 -0.43 -22.20 -0.27
N GLU A 86 -1.60 -22.67 -0.71
CA GLU A 86 -2.05 -22.50 -2.09
C GLU A 86 -2.25 -21.02 -2.45
N LEU A 87 -2.88 -20.27 -1.56
CA LEU A 87 -3.07 -18.83 -1.72
C LEU A 87 -1.73 -18.07 -1.84
N LEU A 88 -0.75 -18.41 -1.00
CA LEU A 88 0.59 -17.81 -1.08
C LEU A 88 1.29 -18.12 -2.41
N LYS A 89 1.11 -19.31 -2.98
CA LYS A 89 1.64 -19.65 -4.31
C LYS A 89 0.99 -18.79 -5.41
N LEU A 90 -0.31 -18.55 -5.33
CA LEU A 90 -1.03 -17.69 -6.27
C LEU A 90 -0.56 -16.24 -6.18
N TYR A 91 -0.39 -15.71 -4.96
CA TYR A 91 0.19 -14.38 -4.78
C TYR A 91 1.63 -14.30 -5.26
N PHE A 92 2.45 -15.32 -5.01
CA PHE A 92 3.82 -15.37 -5.54
C PHE A 92 3.82 -15.32 -7.06
N LEU A 93 2.93 -16.09 -7.72
CA LEU A 93 2.80 -16.11 -9.17
C LEU A 93 2.42 -14.73 -9.71
N PHE A 94 1.42 -14.07 -9.10
CA PHE A 94 1.04 -12.71 -9.48
C PHE A 94 2.21 -11.74 -9.31
N SER A 95 2.84 -11.71 -8.12
CA SER A 95 3.96 -10.83 -7.83
C SER A 95 5.11 -11.03 -8.81
N PHE A 96 5.46 -12.28 -9.12
CA PHE A 96 6.49 -12.59 -10.11
C PHE A 96 6.10 -12.09 -11.51
N GLN A 97 4.88 -12.37 -11.96
CA GLN A 97 4.39 -11.93 -13.27
C GLN A 97 4.36 -10.39 -13.37
N PHE A 98 3.91 -9.71 -12.33
CA PHE A 98 3.92 -8.25 -12.24
C PHE A 98 5.35 -7.72 -12.35
N LEU A 99 6.30 -8.28 -11.59
CA LEU A 99 7.69 -7.85 -11.62
C LEU A 99 8.35 -8.05 -12.99
N VAL A 100 8.02 -9.14 -13.70
CA VAL A 100 8.49 -9.39 -15.08
C VAL A 100 7.87 -8.39 -16.06
N LYS A 101 6.55 -8.17 -16.01
CA LYS A 101 5.86 -7.22 -16.90
C LYS A 101 6.33 -5.78 -16.72
N GLN A 102 6.56 -5.38 -15.47
CA GLN A 102 7.09 -4.07 -15.14
C GLN A 102 8.62 -3.99 -15.37
N GLY A 103 9.27 -5.04 -15.87
CA GLY A 103 10.69 -5.01 -16.24
C GLY A 103 11.66 -4.90 -15.06
N TYR A 104 11.26 -5.34 -13.86
CA TYR A 104 12.15 -5.48 -12.71
C TYR A 104 12.85 -6.84 -12.69
N LEU A 105 12.23 -7.85 -13.30
CA LEU A 105 12.79 -9.18 -13.53
C LEU A 105 12.78 -9.48 -15.03
N ASP A 106 13.72 -10.31 -15.50
CA ASP A 106 13.62 -10.96 -16.80
C ASP A 106 12.83 -12.27 -16.76
N GLN A 107 12.72 -12.94 -17.90
CA GLN A 107 11.98 -14.21 -18.03
C GLN A 107 12.62 -15.33 -17.20
N GLU A 108 13.91 -15.23 -16.94
CA GLU A 108 14.68 -16.14 -16.10
C GLU A 108 14.59 -15.81 -14.60
N GLY A 109 13.89 -14.73 -14.23
CA GLY A 109 13.73 -14.29 -12.84
C GLY A 109 14.94 -13.54 -12.28
N LYS A 110 15.86 -13.07 -13.12
CA LYS A 110 16.99 -12.24 -12.71
C LYS A 110 16.60 -10.77 -12.64
N PRO A 111 17.07 -10.04 -11.61
CA PRO A 111 16.78 -8.63 -11.41
C PRO A 111 17.43 -7.75 -12.49
N ARG A 112 16.70 -6.74 -12.98
CA ARG A 112 17.17 -5.77 -13.98
C ARG A 112 16.73 -4.34 -13.68
N GLY A 113 17.44 -3.37 -14.25
CA GLY A 113 17.12 -1.94 -14.17
C GLY A 113 16.94 -1.45 -12.72
N PHE A 114 15.78 -0.84 -12.44
CA PHE A 114 15.45 -0.26 -11.14
C PHE A 114 15.13 -1.29 -10.02
N ALA A 115 15.39 -2.59 -10.22
CA ALA A 115 15.12 -3.63 -9.22
C ALA A 115 15.80 -3.36 -7.86
N GLY A 116 17.02 -2.82 -7.89
CA GLY A 116 17.75 -2.39 -6.68
C GLY A 116 16.98 -1.29 -5.94
N LEU A 117 16.72 -0.16 -6.61
CA LEU A 117 16.03 0.99 -6.04
C LEU A 117 14.66 0.63 -5.44
N VAL A 118 13.82 -0.11 -6.17
CA VAL A 118 12.50 -0.53 -5.66
C VAL A 118 12.64 -1.40 -4.42
N SER A 119 13.67 -2.24 -4.36
CA SER A 119 13.95 -3.12 -3.22
C SER A 119 14.46 -2.36 -2.00
N HIS A 120 15.26 -1.31 -2.20
CA HIS A 120 15.66 -0.41 -1.12
C HIS A 120 14.45 0.32 -0.53
N LEU A 121 13.49 0.73 -1.37
CA LEU A 121 12.27 1.43 -0.96
C LEU A 121 11.10 0.51 -0.55
N HIS A 122 11.36 -0.75 -0.20
CA HIS A 122 10.32 -1.75 0.06
C HIS A 122 9.32 -1.42 1.18
N TYR A 123 9.70 -0.57 2.14
CA TYR A 123 8.80 -0.14 3.21
C TYR A 123 7.63 0.71 2.72
N HIS A 124 7.76 1.28 1.52
CA HIS A 124 6.77 2.16 0.91
C HIS A 124 5.99 1.50 -0.24
N GLU A 125 5.84 0.18 -0.24
CA GLU A 125 4.97 -0.49 -1.22
C GLU A 125 3.51 -0.01 -1.06
N PRO A 126 2.80 0.39 -2.14
CA PRO A 126 3.18 0.35 -3.56
C PRO A 126 3.79 1.65 -4.14
N SER A 127 3.98 2.69 -3.33
CA SER A 127 4.57 3.97 -3.75
C SER A 127 5.97 3.85 -4.36
N ASN A 128 6.76 2.84 -3.96
CA ASN A 128 8.05 2.54 -4.57
C ASN A 128 7.95 2.22 -6.08
N PHE A 129 6.91 1.49 -6.50
CA PHE A 129 6.65 1.20 -7.92
C PHE A 129 6.19 2.44 -8.67
N VAL A 130 5.30 3.24 -8.06
CA VAL A 130 4.83 4.51 -8.63
C VAL A 130 5.98 5.49 -8.83
N PHE A 131 6.88 5.60 -7.85
CA PHE A 131 8.06 6.45 -7.93
C PHE A 131 8.93 6.10 -9.16
N VAL A 132 9.17 4.81 -9.38
CA VAL A 132 9.93 4.37 -10.57
C VAL A 132 9.15 4.56 -11.87
N SER A 133 7.81 4.43 -11.84
CA SER A 133 6.97 4.78 -12.99
C SER A 133 7.15 6.25 -13.39
N PHE A 134 7.20 7.16 -12.41
CA PHE A 134 7.46 8.59 -12.65
C PHE A 134 8.87 8.85 -13.19
N LEU A 135 9.89 8.16 -12.68
CA LEU A 135 11.26 8.24 -13.22
C LEU A 135 11.32 7.79 -14.68
N ARG A 136 10.71 6.65 -15.01
CA ARG A 136 10.69 6.11 -16.38
C ARG A 136 9.98 7.01 -17.38
N LYS A 137 8.97 7.75 -16.93
CA LYS A 137 8.25 8.74 -17.74
C LYS A 137 8.99 10.09 -17.87
N GLY A 138 10.12 10.27 -17.18
CA GLY A 138 10.87 11.53 -17.21
C GLY A 138 10.18 12.70 -16.50
N LEU A 139 9.19 12.43 -15.62
CA LEU A 139 8.46 13.49 -14.92
C LEU A 139 9.37 14.27 -13.98
N PHE A 140 10.27 13.56 -13.28
CA PHE A 140 11.27 14.21 -12.45
C PHE A 140 12.25 15.04 -13.28
N HIS A 141 12.62 14.61 -14.50
CA HIS A 141 13.44 15.43 -15.40
C HIS A 141 12.72 16.71 -15.85
N ASN A 142 11.41 16.65 -16.08
CA ASN A 142 10.60 17.82 -16.41
C ASN A 142 10.46 18.78 -15.21
N LEU A 143 10.34 18.24 -13.99
CA LEU A 143 10.22 19.01 -12.76
C LEU A 143 11.55 19.66 -12.34
N CYS A 144 12.64 18.88 -12.37
CA CYS A 144 13.97 19.27 -11.92
C CYS A 144 14.70 20.06 -13.02
N GLN A 145 14.19 21.22 -13.38
CA GLN A 145 14.85 22.13 -14.33
C GLN A 145 15.64 23.21 -13.57
N PRO A 146 16.94 23.41 -13.89
CA PRO A 146 17.76 24.39 -13.19
C PRO A 146 17.36 25.83 -13.54
N THR A 147 17.61 26.75 -12.61
CA THR A 147 17.23 28.17 -12.74
C THR A 147 17.91 28.86 -13.93
N ARG A 148 19.09 28.38 -14.34
CA ARG A 148 19.82 28.80 -15.55
C ARG A 148 20.39 27.55 -16.22
N LYS A 149 20.43 27.53 -17.56
CA LYS A 149 21.07 26.44 -18.32
C LYS A 149 22.52 26.27 -17.86
N GLY A 150 22.89 25.06 -17.43
CA GLY A 150 24.21 24.72 -16.90
C GLY A 150 24.44 25.06 -15.42
N SER A 151 23.43 25.57 -14.70
CA SER A 151 23.50 25.72 -13.25
C SER A 151 23.19 24.39 -12.55
N LYS A 152 23.96 24.05 -11.51
CA LYS A 152 23.68 22.90 -10.62
C LYS A 152 22.73 23.25 -9.46
N HIS A 153 22.06 24.41 -9.55
CA HIS A 153 21.19 24.91 -8.48
C HIS A 153 19.74 25.03 -8.95
N PHE A 154 18.83 24.48 -8.15
CA PHE A 154 17.40 24.47 -8.41
C PHE A 154 16.68 25.52 -7.57
N SER A 155 15.60 26.08 -8.10
CA SER A 155 14.82 27.10 -7.40
C SER A 155 14.05 26.50 -6.22
N GLN A 156 13.68 27.36 -5.25
CA GLN A 156 12.87 26.93 -4.11
C GLN A 156 11.51 26.36 -4.55
N ASP A 157 10.88 26.92 -5.59
CA ASP A 157 9.61 26.39 -6.14
C ASP A 157 9.76 24.95 -6.65
N VAL A 158 10.85 24.65 -7.34
CA VAL A 158 11.16 23.28 -7.81
C VAL A 158 11.34 22.34 -6.62
N MET A 159 12.09 22.75 -5.59
CA MET A 159 12.30 21.92 -4.40
C MET A 159 11.00 21.69 -3.62
N GLU A 160 10.16 22.71 -3.45
CA GLU A 160 8.87 22.59 -2.77
C GLU A 160 7.91 21.65 -3.53
N LYS A 161 7.87 21.75 -4.87
CA LYS A 161 7.09 20.80 -5.70
C LYS A 161 7.65 19.39 -5.63
N LEU A 162 8.98 19.23 -5.59
CA LEU A 162 9.60 17.93 -5.41
C LEU A 162 9.22 17.30 -4.06
N VAL A 163 9.26 18.09 -2.97
CA VAL A 163 8.81 17.64 -1.65
C VAL A 163 7.32 17.31 -1.65
N LEU A 164 6.49 18.09 -2.33
CA LEU A 164 5.06 17.82 -2.48
C LEU A 164 4.81 16.44 -3.13
N VAL A 165 5.54 16.12 -4.20
CA VAL A 165 5.45 14.80 -4.87
C VAL A 165 5.91 13.69 -3.93
N LEU A 166 7.08 13.85 -3.29
CA LEU A 166 7.62 12.83 -2.37
C LEU A 166 6.71 12.63 -1.14
N ALA A 167 6.11 13.68 -0.59
CA ALA A 167 5.17 13.61 0.52
C ALA A 167 3.88 12.86 0.14
N ASN A 168 3.42 13.02 -1.11
CA ASN A 168 2.27 12.27 -1.65
C ASN A 168 2.57 10.78 -1.87
N LEU A 169 3.85 10.40 -2.03
CA LEU A 169 4.28 9.00 -2.22
C LEU A 169 4.67 8.32 -0.91
N PHE A 170 5.62 8.88 -0.16
CA PHE A 170 6.28 8.23 0.97
C PHE A 170 5.76 8.70 2.33
N GLY A 171 5.36 9.97 2.43
CA GLY A 171 4.93 10.62 3.68
C GLY A 171 3.44 10.55 3.97
N ARG A 172 2.74 9.52 3.48
CA ARG A 172 1.27 9.48 3.48
C ARG A 172 0.69 9.26 4.88
N ARG A 173 0.23 10.33 5.51
CA ARG A 173 -0.56 10.28 6.75
C ARG A 173 -1.96 10.81 6.50
N ILE A 174 -2.95 9.94 6.58
CA ILE A 174 -4.35 10.30 6.35
C ILE A 174 -4.92 11.01 7.59
N LEU A 175 -5.56 12.16 7.36
CA LEU A 175 -6.34 12.88 8.36
C LEU A 175 -7.82 12.50 8.24
N PRO A 176 -8.50 12.22 9.36
CA PRO A 176 -9.96 12.05 9.39
C PRO A 176 -10.72 13.21 8.74
N ALA A 177 -11.76 12.90 7.96
CA ALA A 177 -12.56 13.89 7.21
C ALA A 177 -13.11 15.04 8.08
N LYS A 178 -13.46 14.76 9.33
CA LYS A 178 -13.91 15.78 10.32
C LYS A 178 -12.99 16.99 10.43
N PHE A 179 -11.68 16.82 10.16
CA PHE A 179 -10.71 17.90 10.27
C PHE A 179 -10.83 18.93 9.14
N GLN A 180 -11.42 18.58 8.00
CA GLN A 180 -11.76 19.55 6.95
C GLN A 180 -13.00 20.38 7.31
N GLU A 181 -13.93 19.79 8.06
CA GLU A 181 -15.22 20.43 8.42
C GLU A 181 -15.10 21.38 9.61
N THR A 182 -14.08 21.20 10.46
CA THR A 182 -13.93 22.03 11.65
C THR A 182 -13.22 23.33 11.27
N THR A 183 -13.76 24.49 11.65
CA THR A 183 -13.12 25.81 11.53
C THR A 183 -11.93 25.95 12.50
N ILE A 184 -10.98 25.02 12.43
CA ILE A 184 -9.74 25.08 13.20
C ILE A 184 -8.91 26.19 12.58
N LYS A 185 -8.62 27.24 13.36
CA LYS A 185 -7.63 28.24 12.97
C LYS A 185 -6.25 27.59 13.02
N PHE A 186 -5.64 27.41 11.87
CA PHE A 186 -4.22 27.09 11.75
C PHE A 186 -3.46 28.41 11.77
N TYR A 187 -2.40 28.49 12.58
CA TYR A 187 -1.71 29.75 12.81
C TYR A 187 -0.50 29.91 11.89
N GLN A 188 0.24 28.83 11.65
CA GLN A 188 1.50 28.86 10.91
C GLN A 188 1.64 27.73 9.88
N SER A 189 0.94 26.61 10.09
CA SER A 189 1.21 25.38 9.35
C SER A 189 0.26 25.14 8.17
N LYS A 190 0.81 24.66 7.06
CA LYS A 190 0.03 24.04 5.98
C LYS A 190 -0.32 22.62 6.38
N VAL A 191 -1.51 22.41 6.95
CA VAL A 191 -1.88 21.10 7.52
C VAL A 191 -2.35 20.09 6.47
N PHE A 192 -3.01 20.56 5.41
CA PHE A 192 -3.50 19.69 4.34
C PHE A 192 -2.52 19.67 3.18
N LEU A 193 -2.08 18.47 2.81
CA LEU A 193 -1.24 18.26 1.64
C LEU A 193 -2.07 18.50 0.37
N GLU A 194 -1.48 19.24 -0.56
CA GLU A 194 -2.06 19.45 -1.87
C GLU A 194 -2.01 18.17 -2.71
N ASP A 195 -2.90 18.13 -3.70
CA ASP A 195 -2.88 17.07 -4.71
C ASP A 195 -1.57 17.08 -5.51
N LEU A 196 -1.24 15.94 -6.10
CA LEU A 196 -0.12 15.84 -7.03
C LEU A 196 -0.29 16.84 -8.18
N PRO A 197 0.82 17.39 -8.73
CA PRO A 197 0.78 18.13 -9.98
C PRO A 197 0.06 17.32 -11.08
N GLU A 198 -0.61 18.01 -12.01
CA GLU A 198 -1.51 17.39 -13.00
C GLU A 198 -0.83 16.26 -13.80
N ASP A 199 0.38 16.49 -14.28
CA ASP A 199 1.20 15.53 -15.02
C ASP A 199 1.56 14.28 -14.18
N PHE A 200 1.87 14.46 -12.89
CA PHE A 200 2.08 13.35 -11.96
C PHE A 200 0.79 12.59 -11.63
N ASN A 201 -0.33 13.30 -11.51
CA ASN A 201 -1.62 12.69 -11.23
C ASN A 201 -2.14 11.87 -12.42
N ASP A 202 -1.98 12.37 -13.64
CA ASP A 202 -2.29 11.65 -14.88
C ASP A 202 -1.44 10.38 -15.01
N ALA A 203 -0.14 10.49 -14.75
CA ALA A 203 0.75 9.34 -14.76
C ALA A 203 0.41 8.30 -13.69
N LEU A 204 -0.03 8.75 -12.50
CA LEU A 204 -0.50 7.86 -11.43
C LEU A 204 -1.80 7.15 -11.84
N HIS A 205 -2.74 7.88 -12.44
CA HIS A 205 -3.99 7.30 -12.93
C HIS A 205 -3.71 6.22 -13.98
N GLU A 206 -2.85 6.50 -14.95
CA GLU A 206 -2.44 5.54 -15.96
C GLU A 206 -1.76 4.30 -15.36
N TYR A 207 -0.85 4.50 -14.40
CA TYR A 207 -0.22 3.39 -13.67
C TYR A 207 -1.27 2.52 -12.98
N ASN A 208 -2.18 3.12 -12.20
CA ASN A 208 -3.22 2.39 -11.48
C ASN A 208 -4.13 1.61 -12.44
N MET A 209 -4.54 2.21 -13.57
CA MET A 209 -5.34 1.52 -14.59
C MET A 209 -4.63 0.29 -15.16
N ASN A 210 -3.35 0.41 -15.48
CA ASN A 210 -2.56 -0.70 -16.01
C ASN A 210 -2.45 -1.83 -14.97
N VAL A 211 -2.13 -1.50 -13.72
CA VAL A 211 -2.02 -2.46 -12.63
C VAL A 211 -3.36 -3.15 -12.35
N THR A 212 -4.46 -2.40 -12.28
CA THR A 212 -5.80 -2.96 -12.06
C THR A 212 -6.18 -3.91 -13.18
N LYS A 213 -5.90 -3.57 -14.44
CA LYS A 213 -6.14 -4.47 -15.59
C LYS A 213 -5.35 -5.76 -15.49
N GLU A 214 -4.08 -5.68 -15.08
CA GLU A 214 -3.23 -6.86 -14.87
C GLU A 214 -3.76 -7.74 -13.73
N PHE A 215 -4.14 -7.13 -12.62
CA PHE A 215 -4.68 -7.84 -11.46
C PHE A 215 -6.04 -8.49 -11.77
N ALA A 216 -6.94 -7.78 -12.46
CA ALA A 216 -8.21 -8.32 -12.93
C ALA A 216 -8.01 -9.53 -13.84
N SER A 217 -7.05 -9.44 -14.79
CA SER A 217 -6.69 -10.57 -15.66
C SER A 217 -6.18 -11.76 -14.86
N PHE A 218 -5.40 -11.51 -13.80
CA PHE A 218 -4.95 -12.56 -12.89
C PHE A 218 -6.14 -13.21 -12.13
N LEU A 219 -7.06 -12.41 -11.57
CA LEU A 219 -8.26 -12.93 -10.91
C LEU A 219 -9.12 -13.80 -11.83
N LEU A 220 -9.33 -13.38 -13.08
CA LEU A 220 -10.06 -14.15 -14.09
C LEU A 220 -9.42 -15.51 -14.39
N ASN A 221 -8.09 -15.58 -14.36
CA ASN A 221 -7.38 -16.84 -14.56
C ASN A 221 -7.47 -17.76 -13.34
N VAL A 222 -7.28 -17.19 -12.14
CA VAL A 222 -7.34 -17.95 -10.88
C VAL A 222 -8.76 -18.43 -10.58
N ALA A 223 -9.79 -17.71 -11.03
CA ALA A 223 -11.17 -18.11 -10.83
C ALA A 223 -11.53 -19.48 -11.41
N LYS A 224 -10.78 -19.97 -12.39
CA LYS A 224 -10.90 -21.34 -12.90
C LYS A 224 -10.59 -22.41 -11.84
N LEU A 225 -9.89 -22.05 -10.77
CA LEU A 225 -9.55 -22.92 -9.65
C LEU A 225 -10.58 -22.88 -8.52
N ALA A 226 -11.61 -22.03 -8.63
CA ALA A 226 -12.62 -21.86 -7.59
C ALA A 226 -13.52 -23.10 -7.44
N ASP A 227 -13.94 -23.38 -6.21
CA ASP A 227 -14.93 -24.44 -5.94
C ASP A 227 -16.34 -23.88 -6.16
N MET A 228 -16.80 -23.94 -7.40
CA MET A 228 -18.12 -23.42 -7.77
C MET A 228 -19.26 -24.05 -6.97
N LYS A 229 -19.13 -25.30 -6.49
CA LYS A 229 -20.17 -25.92 -5.65
C LYS A 229 -20.35 -25.17 -4.33
N GLN A 230 -19.25 -24.69 -3.75
CA GLN A 230 -19.29 -23.86 -2.54
C GLN A 230 -19.70 -22.42 -2.83
N GLU A 231 -19.42 -21.90 -4.03
CA GLU A 231 -19.82 -20.54 -4.42
C GLU A 231 -21.32 -20.38 -4.60
N TYR A 232 -22.02 -21.44 -5.02
CA TYR A 232 -23.49 -21.44 -5.09
C TYR A 232 -24.15 -21.74 -3.74
N GLN A 233 -23.39 -21.87 -2.65
CA GLN A 233 -23.91 -22.10 -1.31
C GLN A 233 -23.78 -20.87 -0.42
N LEU A 234 -24.81 -20.61 0.38
CA LEU A 234 -24.73 -19.56 1.40
C LEU A 234 -23.66 -19.91 2.45
N PRO A 235 -22.73 -18.99 2.79
CA PRO A 235 -21.55 -19.31 3.61
C PRO A 235 -21.87 -19.86 5.00
N LEU A 236 -22.98 -19.44 5.60
CA LEU A 236 -23.37 -19.81 6.98
C LEU A 236 -24.38 -20.97 7.00
N SER A 237 -25.47 -20.84 6.24
CA SER A 237 -26.57 -21.83 6.25
C SER A 237 -26.31 -23.03 5.35
N LYS A 238 -25.34 -22.93 4.42
CA LYS A 238 -25.01 -23.96 3.41
C LYS A 238 -26.17 -24.32 2.48
N ILE A 239 -27.19 -23.46 2.41
CA ILE A 239 -28.31 -23.62 1.46
C ILE A 239 -27.75 -23.48 0.05
N ASN A 240 -28.09 -24.43 -0.82
CA ASN A 240 -27.57 -24.55 -2.17
C ASN A 240 -28.53 -23.91 -3.20
N PHE A 241 -27.99 -23.11 -4.12
CA PHE A 241 -28.72 -22.41 -5.17
C PHE A 241 -28.40 -22.93 -6.60
N THR A 242 -27.91 -24.16 -6.75
CA THR A 242 -27.63 -24.77 -8.08
C THR A 242 -28.88 -25.25 -8.85
N GLY A 243 -30.08 -24.79 -8.51
CA GLY A 243 -31.34 -25.23 -9.12
C GLY A 243 -31.62 -24.55 -10.47
N LYS A 244 -32.30 -25.26 -11.38
CA LYS A 244 -32.91 -24.72 -12.62
C LYS A 244 -34.42 -24.50 -12.47
N GLU A 245 -34.87 -24.22 -11.25
CA GLU A 245 -36.28 -24.04 -10.98
C GLU A 245 -36.63 -22.58 -11.25
N CYS A 246 -37.56 -22.36 -12.20
CA CYS A 246 -38.11 -21.08 -12.65
C CYS A 246 -37.40 -20.44 -13.86
N GLU A 247 -37.52 -21.02 -15.06
CA GLU A 247 -37.16 -20.33 -16.32
C GLU A 247 -38.32 -19.49 -16.90
N ASP A 248 -39.56 -19.68 -16.41
CA ASP A 248 -40.78 -19.15 -17.03
C ASP A 248 -41.20 -17.72 -16.57
N SER A 249 -40.31 -16.96 -15.92
CA SER A 249 -40.62 -15.63 -15.38
C SER A 249 -39.82 -14.53 -16.06
N GLU A 250 -40.49 -13.44 -16.47
CA GLU A 250 -39.84 -12.24 -17.01
C GLU A 250 -38.80 -11.64 -16.05
N LEU A 251 -39.05 -11.69 -14.74
CA LEU A 251 -38.07 -11.25 -13.72
C LEU A 251 -36.81 -12.11 -13.74
N VAL A 252 -36.96 -13.43 -13.88
CA VAL A 252 -35.81 -14.33 -14.00
C VAL A 252 -35.06 -14.03 -15.28
N SER A 253 -35.75 -13.82 -16.40
CA SER A 253 -35.10 -13.46 -17.67
C SER A 253 -34.30 -12.15 -17.57
N HIS A 254 -34.80 -11.15 -16.83
CA HIS A 254 -34.10 -9.90 -16.55
C HIS A 254 -32.91 -10.07 -15.61
N LEU A 255 -33.05 -10.81 -14.50
CA LEU A 255 -31.92 -11.09 -13.59
C LEU A 255 -30.85 -11.98 -14.25
N MET A 256 -31.27 -12.79 -15.21
CA MET A 256 -30.44 -13.69 -15.98
C MET A 256 -29.90 -13.07 -17.27
N SER A 257 -30.33 -11.87 -17.68
CA SER A 257 -29.65 -11.13 -18.76
C SER A 257 -28.25 -10.69 -18.33
N CYS A 258 -27.99 -10.61 -17.03
CA CYS A 258 -26.65 -10.40 -16.46
C CYS A 258 -25.73 -11.64 -16.55
N LYS A 259 -26.06 -12.67 -17.35
CA LYS A 259 -25.30 -13.95 -17.43
C LYS A 259 -23.90 -13.83 -18.02
N GLU A 260 -23.65 -12.80 -18.83
CA GLU A 260 -22.38 -12.62 -19.52
C GLU A 260 -21.32 -12.05 -18.56
N GLY A 261 -20.09 -12.60 -18.59
CA GLY A 261 -18.98 -12.11 -17.77
C GLY A 261 -19.05 -12.49 -16.27
N ARG A 262 -19.38 -13.76 -15.97
CA ARG A 262 -19.40 -14.31 -14.60
C ARG A 262 -18.29 -15.36 -14.39
N VAL A 263 -17.03 -14.97 -14.58
CA VAL A 263 -15.90 -15.90 -14.36
C VAL A 263 -15.35 -15.75 -12.96
N ALA A 264 -15.05 -14.52 -12.51
CA ALA A 264 -14.37 -14.27 -11.24
C ALA A 264 -15.27 -13.62 -10.18
N ILE A 265 -16.54 -13.37 -10.49
CA ILE A 265 -17.50 -12.71 -9.61
C ILE A 265 -18.43 -13.71 -8.91
N SER A 266 -18.71 -13.41 -7.64
CA SER A 266 -19.68 -14.14 -6.82
C SER A 266 -21.06 -14.21 -7.50
N PRO A 267 -21.64 -15.42 -7.62
CA PRO A 267 -22.99 -15.58 -8.18
C PRO A 267 -24.05 -14.73 -7.47
N PHE A 268 -23.89 -14.50 -6.16
CA PHE A 268 -24.82 -13.70 -5.36
C PHE A 268 -24.68 -12.20 -5.63
N VAL A 269 -23.46 -11.71 -5.84
CA VAL A 269 -23.19 -10.28 -6.09
C VAL A 269 -23.54 -9.88 -7.52
N CYS A 270 -23.50 -10.85 -8.44
CA CYS A 270 -23.93 -10.63 -9.82
C CYS A 270 -25.42 -10.27 -9.93
N LEU A 271 -26.27 -10.71 -8.98
CA LEU A 271 -27.68 -10.29 -8.93
C LEU A 271 -27.86 -8.79 -8.70
N SER A 272 -26.83 -8.10 -8.20
CA SER A 272 -26.82 -6.64 -8.04
C SER A 272 -26.28 -5.90 -9.26
N GLY A 273 -26.07 -6.59 -10.40
CA GLY A 273 -25.61 -5.99 -11.65
C GLY A 273 -24.08 -5.97 -11.83
N ASN A 274 -23.32 -6.61 -10.94
CA ASN A 274 -21.86 -6.70 -11.05
C ASN A 274 -21.44 -7.77 -12.08
N SER A 275 -20.40 -7.48 -12.85
CA SER A 275 -19.85 -8.29 -13.94
C SER A 275 -18.33 -8.19 -13.98
N ASP A 276 -17.65 -9.13 -14.64
CA ASP A 276 -16.17 -9.20 -14.65
C ASP A 276 -15.49 -7.88 -15.08
N SER A 277 -16.18 -7.02 -15.85
CA SER A 277 -15.67 -5.68 -16.20
C SER A 277 -15.52 -4.75 -14.99
N ASP A 278 -16.30 -4.95 -13.93
CA ASP A 278 -16.17 -4.17 -12.71
C ASP A 278 -14.83 -4.44 -12.01
N LEU A 279 -14.19 -5.59 -12.23
CA LEU A 279 -12.84 -5.85 -11.72
C LEU A 279 -11.79 -4.91 -12.32
N LEU A 280 -12.08 -4.24 -13.44
CA LEU A 280 -11.20 -3.23 -14.02
C LEU A 280 -11.24 -1.90 -13.24
N GLN A 281 -12.20 -1.73 -12.34
CA GLN A 281 -12.25 -0.58 -11.46
C GLN A 281 -11.37 -0.82 -10.23
N PRO A 282 -10.47 0.12 -9.87
CA PRO A 282 -9.64 -0.03 -8.70
C PRO A 282 -10.46 -0.21 -7.41
N ASN A 283 -11.65 0.39 -7.34
CA ASN A 283 -12.49 0.50 -6.14
C ASN A 283 -13.34 -0.75 -5.88
N THR A 284 -13.19 -1.80 -6.66
CA THR A 284 -14.07 -2.95 -6.59
C THR A 284 -13.92 -3.67 -5.25
N PRO A 285 -15.00 -3.78 -4.46
CA PRO A 285 -14.92 -4.38 -3.14
C PRO A 285 -14.52 -5.85 -3.19
N ASN A 286 -13.78 -6.31 -2.19
CA ASN A 286 -13.33 -7.71 -2.09
C ASN A 286 -14.46 -8.74 -2.10
N HIS A 287 -15.65 -8.38 -1.62
CA HIS A 287 -16.79 -9.29 -1.56
C HIS A 287 -17.39 -9.58 -2.95
N VAL A 288 -17.00 -8.83 -3.98
CA VAL A 288 -17.44 -9.05 -5.37
C VAL A 288 -16.79 -10.29 -5.97
N VAL A 289 -15.53 -10.59 -5.61
CA VAL A 289 -14.76 -11.73 -6.13
C VAL A 289 -15.19 -13.05 -5.48
N LEU A 290 -15.03 -14.18 -6.18
CA LEU A 290 -15.29 -15.53 -5.66
C LEU A 290 -14.61 -15.80 -4.31
N ARG A 291 -15.40 -16.28 -3.33
CA ARG A 291 -14.99 -16.45 -1.91
C ARG A 291 -13.98 -17.57 -1.71
N THR A 292 -14.08 -18.62 -2.49
CA THR A 292 -13.29 -19.85 -2.38
C THR A 292 -11.84 -19.62 -2.80
N ILE A 293 -11.61 -18.71 -3.76
CA ILE A 293 -10.27 -18.25 -4.15
C ILE A 293 -9.55 -17.62 -2.96
N GLY A 294 -10.25 -16.77 -2.18
CA GLY A 294 -9.67 -16.11 -1.01
C GLY A 294 -8.59 -15.07 -1.33
N ILE A 295 -8.53 -14.58 -2.57
CA ILE A 295 -7.67 -13.46 -2.98
C ILE A 295 -8.40 -12.15 -2.71
N ASP A 296 -7.68 -11.21 -2.14
CA ASP A 296 -8.17 -9.91 -1.75
C ASP A 296 -7.78 -8.89 -2.86
N HIS A 297 -8.77 -8.19 -3.42
CA HIS A 297 -8.57 -7.20 -4.48
C HIS A 297 -7.72 -6.01 -4.01
N SER A 298 -7.76 -5.69 -2.71
CA SER A 298 -6.91 -4.66 -2.10
C SER A 298 -5.42 -4.99 -2.10
N ARG A 299 -5.02 -6.21 -2.53
CA ARG A 299 -3.61 -6.61 -2.67
C ARG A 299 -2.98 -6.16 -3.98
N ALA A 300 -3.75 -5.61 -4.92
CA ALA A 300 -3.20 -4.98 -6.10
C ALA A 300 -2.29 -3.80 -5.70
N PRO A 301 -1.10 -3.62 -6.31
CA PRO A 301 -0.17 -2.56 -5.94
C PRO A 301 -0.58 -1.20 -6.54
N VAL A 302 -1.79 -0.76 -6.22
CA VAL A 302 -2.37 0.52 -6.65
C VAL A 302 -2.19 1.56 -5.55
N LEU A 303 -1.85 2.79 -5.94
CA LEU A 303 -1.71 3.90 -5.01
C LEU A 303 -2.89 4.86 -5.17
N TRP A 304 -3.73 4.94 -4.15
CA TRP A 304 -4.90 5.81 -4.15
C TRP A 304 -4.51 7.29 -4.11
N SER A 305 -4.91 8.08 -5.10
CA SER A 305 -4.71 9.54 -5.06
C SER A 305 -5.54 10.16 -3.94
N GLN A 306 -6.76 9.69 -3.74
CA GLN A 306 -7.69 10.19 -2.73
C GLN A 306 -8.23 9.04 -1.87
N THR A 307 -8.40 9.31 -0.57
CA THR A 307 -9.04 8.38 0.37
C THR A 307 -10.33 8.97 0.90
N PHE A 308 -11.33 8.12 1.11
CA PHE A 308 -12.65 8.51 1.59
C PHE A 308 -13.03 7.72 2.83
N ASP A 309 -13.84 8.31 3.71
CA ASP A 309 -14.43 7.60 4.83
C ASP A 309 -15.67 6.79 4.42
N ASN A 310 -16.24 6.03 5.35
CA ASN A 310 -17.44 5.22 5.11
C ASN A 310 -18.69 6.05 4.74
N GLN A 311 -18.64 7.38 4.87
CA GLN A 311 -19.71 8.30 4.49
C GLN A 311 -19.44 8.98 3.13
N GLY A 312 -18.35 8.61 2.44
CA GLY A 312 -17.96 9.19 1.17
C GLY A 312 -17.28 10.55 1.28
N ARG A 313 -16.85 10.98 2.48
CA ARG A 313 -16.15 12.25 2.67
C ARG A 313 -14.66 12.09 2.43
N ARG A 314 -14.07 13.07 1.77
CA ARG A 314 -12.63 13.09 1.47
C ARG A 314 -11.82 13.15 2.77
N MET A 315 -10.81 12.29 2.86
CA MET A 315 -9.84 12.24 3.95
C MET A 315 -8.49 12.75 3.40
N PRO A 316 -8.09 13.99 3.72
CA PRO A 316 -6.88 14.58 3.15
C PRO A 316 -5.61 13.97 3.77
N LEU A 317 -4.50 14.08 3.05
CA LEU A 317 -3.18 13.79 3.59
C LEU A 317 -2.69 14.97 4.44
N ASN A 318 -1.89 14.65 5.47
CA ASN A 318 -1.21 15.63 6.31
C ASN A 318 0.03 16.16 5.59
N ALA A 319 0.23 17.48 5.56
CA ALA A 319 1.35 18.11 4.86
C ALA A 319 2.64 18.23 5.68
N TYR A 320 2.76 17.58 6.84
CA TYR A 320 3.88 17.73 7.78
C TYR A 320 5.29 17.74 7.13
N ALA A 321 5.54 16.90 6.12
CA ALA A 321 6.84 16.85 5.46
C ALA A 321 7.11 18.11 4.62
N LEU A 322 6.11 18.58 3.86
CA LEU A 322 6.18 19.81 3.09
C LEU A 322 6.20 21.04 3.99
N ASP A 323 5.40 21.02 5.05
CA ASP A 323 5.30 22.08 6.03
C ASP A 323 6.61 22.25 6.82
N PHE A 324 7.20 21.14 7.26
CA PHE A 324 8.56 21.12 7.83
C PHE A 324 9.57 21.70 6.84
N TYR A 325 9.54 21.26 5.58
CA TYR A 325 10.46 21.75 4.57
C TYR A 325 10.33 23.25 4.34
N LYS A 326 9.13 23.84 4.44
CA LYS A 326 8.94 25.29 4.27
C LYS A 326 9.39 26.08 5.49
N HIS A 327 9.03 25.64 6.70
CA HIS A 327 9.12 26.46 7.91
C HIS A 327 10.22 26.05 8.90
N GLY A 328 10.75 24.83 8.82
CA GLY A 328 11.79 24.33 9.73
C GLY A 328 11.36 24.25 11.20
N SER A 329 10.06 24.22 11.50
CA SER A 329 9.54 24.32 12.86
C SER A 329 8.88 23.02 13.33
N LEU A 330 9.50 22.29 14.27
CA LEU A 330 8.87 21.14 14.92
C LEU A 330 7.71 21.55 15.85
N THR A 331 7.80 22.72 16.47
CA THR A 331 6.74 23.24 17.37
C THR A 331 5.45 23.52 16.62
N GLY A 332 5.53 24.11 15.42
CA GLY A 332 4.38 24.31 14.53
C GLY A 332 3.72 22.99 14.14
N LEU A 333 4.52 21.95 13.83
CA LEU A 333 4.01 20.62 13.48
C LEU A 333 3.30 19.93 14.65
N VAL A 334 3.84 20.02 15.87
CA VAL A 334 3.19 19.44 17.06
C VAL A 334 1.85 20.13 17.32
N GLN A 335 1.82 21.46 17.20
CA GLN A 335 0.65 22.29 17.52
C GLN A 335 -0.47 22.17 16.47
N ASP A 336 -0.15 22.33 15.19
CA ASP A 336 -1.14 22.44 14.12
C ASP A 336 -1.33 21.10 13.37
N ASN A 337 -0.26 20.36 13.11
CA ASN A 337 -0.32 19.04 12.45
C ASN A 337 -0.63 17.87 13.42
N ARG A 338 -0.93 18.19 14.69
CA ARG A 338 -1.40 17.30 15.76
C ARG A 338 -0.57 16.02 15.88
N TRP A 339 0.74 16.20 15.97
CA TRP A 339 1.65 15.12 16.31
C TRP A 339 1.77 15.00 17.83
N ALA A 340 1.25 13.90 18.39
CA ALA A 340 1.18 13.72 19.85
C ALA A 340 2.54 13.43 20.52
N TYR A 341 3.55 13.02 19.75
CA TYR A 341 4.85 12.59 20.28
C TYR A 341 6.02 13.04 19.38
N PRO A 342 6.86 14.00 19.79
CA PRO A 342 7.93 14.57 18.95
C PRO A 342 8.96 13.55 18.41
N PRO A 343 9.42 12.54 19.16
CA PRO A 343 10.37 11.56 18.62
C PRO A 343 9.81 10.71 17.48
N SER A 344 8.49 10.47 17.43
CA SER A 344 7.91 9.76 16.29
C SER A 344 7.83 10.65 15.06
N LEU A 345 7.72 11.97 15.20
CA LEU A 345 7.74 12.91 14.09
C LEU A 345 9.09 12.90 13.36
N LEU A 346 10.20 12.93 14.10
CA LEU A 346 11.55 12.87 13.54
C LEU A 346 11.75 11.60 12.69
N HIS A 347 11.37 10.43 13.22
CA HIS A 347 11.41 9.19 12.45
C HIS A 347 10.57 9.24 11.16
N HIS A 348 9.42 9.93 11.18
CA HIS A 348 8.61 10.07 9.96
C HIS A 348 9.23 11.04 8.96
N LEU A 349 9.82 12.14 9.42
CA LEU A 349 10.56 13.07 8.57
C LEU A 349 11.80 12.40 7.96
N GLU A 350 12.54 11.61 8.73
CA GLU A 350 13.67 10.79 8.24
C GLU A 350 13.20 9.75 7.21
N SER A 351 12.06 9.09 7.43
CA SER A 351 11.51 8.14 6.46
C SER A 351 11.01 8.80 5.16
N CYS A 352 10.69 10.09 5.20
CA CYS A 352 10.38 10.89 4.02
C CYS A 352 11.63 11.55 3.42
N SER A 353 12.78 11.45 4.09
CA SER A 353 14.00 12.10 3.65
C SER A 353 14.40 11.51 2.30
N PRO A 354 14.70 12.36 1.30
CA PRO A 354 15.12 11.89 -0.01
C PRO A 354 16.46 11.17 0.05
N SER A 355 17.22 11.24 1.16
CA SER A 355 18.55 10.64 1.32
C SER A 355 18.63 9.19 0.84
N VAL A 356 17.62 8.36 1.16
CA VAL A 356 17.56 6.96 0.72
C VAL A 356 17.41 6.83 -0.80
N SER A 357 16.58 7.69 -1.41
CA SER A 357 16.44 7.76 -2.86
C SER A 357 17.66 8.37 -3.54
N THR A 358 18.33 9.36 -2.94
CA THR A 358 19.47 10.06 -3.52
C THR A 358 20.67 9.14 -3.69
N VAL A 359 21.03 8.35 -2.66
CA VAL A 359 22.13 7.39 -2.74
C VAL A 359 21.85 6.35 -3.84
N SER A 360 20.62 5.82 -3.86
CA SER A 360 20.23 4.82 -4.85
C SER A 360 20.16 5.38 -6.28
N LEU A 361 19.74 6.64 -6.45
CA LEU A 361 19.70 7.30 -7.75
C LEU A 361 21.11 7.57 -8.28
N ARG A 362 22.02 7.96 -7.40
CA ARG A 362 23.43 8.20 -7.75
C ARG A 362 24.15 6.91 -8.15
N GLU A 363 23.87 5.79 -7.49
CA GLU A 363 24.42 4.49 -7.89
C GLU A 363 23.87 3.98 -9.23
N LEU A 364 22.67 4.41 -9.62
CA LEU A 364 22.00 3.98 -10.85
C LEU A 364 22.25 4.90 -12.05
N CYS A 365 22.63 6.15 -11.82
CA CYS A 365 22.86 7.13 -12.87
C CYS A 365 24.35 7.25 -13.15
N GLU A 366 24.76 6.96 -14.39
CA GLU A 366 26.16 7.12 -14.83
C GLU A 366 26.52 8.59 -15.10
N ASP A 367 25.51 9.46 -15.31
CA ASP A 367 25.69 10.88 -15.53
C ASP A 367 25.71 11.65 -14.20
N GLU A 368 26.90 12.06 -13.76
CA GLU A 368 27.08 12.84 -12.53
C GLU A 368 26.46 14.25 -12.63
N ASP A 369 26.13 14.72 -13.83
CA ASP A 369 25.49 16.01 -14.07
C ASP A 369 23.98 15.89 -14.34
N ASP A 370 23.36 14.72 -14.12
CA ASP A 370 21.91 14.54 -14.26
C ASP A 370 21.14 15.45 -13.29
N ASN A 371 20.20 16.21 -13.84
CA ASN A 371 19.44 17.21 -13.09
C ASN A 371 18.61 16.60 -11.95
N VAL A 372 18.11 15.36 -12.10
CA VAL A 372 17.30 14.71 -11.06
C VAL A 372 18.22 14.31 -9.91
N VAL A 373 19.38 13.71 -10.19
CA VAL A 373 20.36 13.37 -9.15
C VAL A 373 20.77 14.61 -8.36
N LEU A 374 21.16 15.69 -9.05
CA LEU A 374 21.58 16.93 -8.42
C LEU A 374 20.44 17.59 -7.60
N ALA A 375 19.20 17.53 -8.09
CA ALA A 375 18.05 18.07 -7.36
C ALA A 375 17.76 17.28 -6.08
N PHE A 376 17.86 15.95 -6.12
CA PHE A 376 17.70 15.08 -4.95
C PHE A 376 18.85 15.25 -3.95
N GLU A 377 20.08 15.51 -4.41
CA GLU A 377 21.21 15.87 -3.55
C GLU A 377 20.99 17.21 -2.85
N GLN A 378 20.61 18.25 -3.61
CA GLN A 378 20.30 19.57 -3.04
C GLN A 378 19.16 19.45 -2.02
N LEU A 379 18.10 18.70 -2.33
CA LEU A 379 16.98 18.50 -1.44
C LEU A 379 17.41 17.75 -0.16
N SER A 380 18.18 16.67 -0.30
CA SER A 380 18.67 15.90 0.86
C SER A 380 19.52 16.78 1.78
N LYS A 381 20.42 17.60 1.21
CA LYS A 381 21.27 18.51 1.99
C LYS A 381 20.43 19.55 2.71
N SER A 382 19.51 20.21 2.01
CA SER A 382 18.63 21.23 2.58
C SER A 382 17.71 20.67 3.67
N PHE A 383 17.24 19.43 3.52
CA PHE A 383 16.41 18.77 4.53
C PHE A 383 17.21 18.38 5.77
N SER A 384 18.43 17.87 5.60
CA SER A 384 19.36 17.56 6.70
C SER A 384 19.76 18.81 7.48
N GLU A 385 20.13 19.90 6.81
CA GLU A 385 20.47 21.17 7.47
C GLU A 385 19.32 21.65 8.37
N LYS A 386 18.07 21.56 7.90
CA LYS A 386 16.88 21.93 8.69
C LYS A 386 16.59 20.95 9.83
N LEU A 387 16.96 19.68 9.71
CA LEU A 387 16.83 18.71 10.80
C LEU A 387 17.89 18.94 11.89
N ASP A 388 19.12 19.31 11.50
CA ASP A 388 20.20 19.58 12.45
C ASP A 388 19.96 20.87 13.27
N GLU A 389 19.12 21.77 12.77
CA GLU A 389 18.75 23.04 13.43
C GLU A 389 17.69 22.91 14.54
N VAL A 390 17.00 21.77 14.67
CA VAL A 390 15.87 21.58 15.61
C VAL A 390 16.06 20.38 16.53
#